data_AF-A0A964TZC4-F1
#
_entry.id   AF-A0A964TZC4-F1
#
_cell.length_a   1.000
_cell.length_b   1.000
_cell.length_c   1.000
_cell.angle_alpha   90.00
_cell.angle_beta   90.00
_cell.angle_gamma   90.00
#
_symmetry.space_group_name_H-M   'P 1'
#
loop_
_entity.id
_entity.type
_entity.pdbx_description
1 polymer ?
#
loop_
_entity_poly.entity_id
_entity_poly.type
_entity_poly.pdbx_seq_one_letter_code
_entity_poly.pdbx_strand_id
1 'polypeptide(L)'
;MAGHAEVASVMRMTLILAAALITAACTTPQRQPAEPTPRTGEDSASTAEPADERSAPETADPVEPAEDETRPPRPDDAEPERPAETATPPAPSEPIESAAETEAPAASQPEPAPDMKAGVQESIESDPQARPERNRLAISGRLMLSGGDAETSEAVVYFLPDAGAADRPQVQAREIREIVTRDKTLSPTVLAVSPGTQVRFPNDDPILHNLFSVSPENGFDLGVYGPGESPAVEFERPGVVNIYCNVHHDMHAHVLVVDTAWHTSPDSEGRFELAGLPPGPGVLHVWHRQSERWSRPIELPLAAPIDVTLPVTKPKLPPHRDKSGLPYNRRDRDPYR
;
A
#
# COMPACT_ATOMS: atom_id res chain seq x y z
N MET A 1 28.07 55.61 14.46
CA MET A 1 27.38 54.70 13.54
C MET A 1 28.38 53.67 13.04
N ALA A 2 28.00 52.38 13.11
CA ALA A 2 28.64 51.18 12.55
C ALA A 2 30.08 50.86 13.00
N GLY A 3 30.43 49.65 13.45
CA GLY A 3 29.68 48.40 13.51
C GLY A 3 30.40 47.41 14.45
N HIS A 4 29.57 46.68 15.20
CA HIS A 4 29.96 45.53 16.01
C HIS A 4 29.94 44.30 15.10
N ALA A 5 30.98 43.47 15.14
CA ALA A 5 30.92 42.02 14.97
C ALA A 5 32.34 41.43 14.96
N GLU A 6 32.86 41.07 16.13
CA GLU A 6 33.67 39.88 16.35
C GLU A 6 34.06 39.79 17.83
N VAL A 7 34.52 38.61 18.25
CA VAL A 7 35.05 38.26 19.58
C VAL A 7 33.98 37.77 20.59
N ALA A 8 33.77 36.45 20.61
CA ALA A 8 34.11 35.61 21.77
C ALA A 8 33.58 34.18 21.58
N SER A 9 34.36 33.40 20.83
CA SER A 9 34.36 31.94 20.91
C SER A 9 35.14 31.54 22.17
N VAL A 10 34.65 30.49 22.86
CA VAL A 10 35.34 29.67 23.89
C VAL A 10 35.49 30.29 25.29
N MET A 11 34.70 29.82 26.28
CA MET A 11 35.27 29.25 27.52
C MET A 11 34.26 28.47 28.40
N ARG A 12 34.51 27.15 28.52
CA ARG A 12 34.40 26.27 29.71
C ARG A 12 33.01 26.07 30.36
N MET A 13 32.38 24.89 30.28
CA MET A 13 32.75 23.64 30.98
C MET A 13 32.85 23.83 32.51
N THR A 14 31.94 23.18 33.26
CA THR A 14 31.98 22.73 34.68
C THR A 14 30.77 23.18 35.54
N LEU A 15 29.83 22.27 35.82
CA LEU A 15 28.95 22.21 37.02
C LEU A 15 28.16 20.88 36.96
N ILE A 16 28.72 19.76 37.42
CA ILE A 16 28.75 19.20 38.78
C ILE A 16 27.40 18.64 39.26
N LEU A 17 27.41 17.30 39.45
CA LEU A 17 26.57 16.45 40.28
C LEU A 17 26.07 17.09 41.59
N ALA A 18 24.76 16.99 41.86
CA ALA A 18 24.07 16.76 43.14
C ALA A 18 22.58 17.14 42.92
N ALA A 19 21.54 16.43 43.35
CA ALA A 19 21.39 15.64 44.56
C ALA A 19 20.31 14.57 44.39
N ALA A 20 20.56 13.42 45.02
CA ALA A 20 19.56 12.42 45.36
C ALA A 20 18.82 12.80 46.66
N LEU A 21 17.66 12.16 46.87
CA LEU A 21 16.87 12.04 48.11
C LEU A 21 15.98 13.22 48.52
N ILE A 22 14.68 13.15 48.17
CA ILE A 22 13.57 13.39 49.11
C ILE A 22 12.44 12.36 48.85
N THR A 23 11.96 11.83 49.96
CA THR A 23 11.04 10.73 50.25
C THR A 23 9.54 10.97 49.99
N ALA A 24 8.89 9.89 49.55
CA ALA A 24 7.67 9.25 50.10
C ALA A 24 6.25 9.82 49.90
N ALA A 25 5.37 8.83 49.65
CA ALA A 25 3.94 8.70 49.97
C ALA A 25 2.92 9.28 48.97
N CYS A 26 2.39 8.37 48.12
CA CYS A 26 0.95 8.14 47.93
C CYS A 26 0.77 6.91 47.01
N THR A 27 0.67 5.72 47.58
CA THR A 27 0.26 4.50 46.89
C THR A 27 -1.02 4.00 47.54
N THR A 28 -2.12 4.12 46.80
CA THR A 28 -3.43 3.55 47.17
C THR A 28 -3.49 2.10 46.68
N PRO A 29 -3.90 1.12 47.50
CA PRO A 29 -3.88 -0.28 47.12
C PRO A 29 -5.12 -0.66 46.29
N GLN A 30 -4.89 -1.31 45.14
CA GLN A 30 -5.92 -1.90 44.30
C GLN A 30 -6.26 -3.31 44.80
N ARG A 31 -7.53 -3.54 45.11
CA ARG A 31 -8.08 -4.77 45.69
C ARG A 31 -8.30 -5.81 44.58
N GLN A 32 -7.65 -6.97 44.67
CA GLN A 32 -7.93 -8.14 43.82
C GLN A 32 -9.16 -8.90 44.34
N PRO A 33 -10.08 -9.36 43.47
CA PRO A 33 -11.14 -10.30 43.86
C PRO A 33 -10.62 -11.74 43.90
N ALA A 34 -11.06 -12.48 44.91
CA ALA A 34 -10.69 -13.86 45.21
C ALA A 34 -11.43 -14.89 44.32
N GLU A 35 -10.72 -15.96 43.94
CA GLU A 35 -11.26 -17.15 43.29
C GLU A 35 -12.06 -18.03 44.28
N PRO A 36 -13.18 -18.66 43.87
CA PRO A 36 -13.82 -19.70 44.65
C PRO A 36 -13.37 -21.11 44.26
N THR A 37 -12.95 -21.87 45.27
CA THR A 37 -12.68 -23.32 45.25
C THR A 37 -13.95 -24.18 45.07
N PRO A 38 -13.84 -25.42 44.55
CA PRO A 38 -14.98 -26.25 44.15
C PRO A 38 -15.58 -27.06 45.30
N ARG A 39 -16.87 -27.39 45.20
CA ARG A 39 -17.53 -28.45 46.00
C ARG A 39 -18.32 -29.40 45.11
N THR A 40 -18.21 -30.66 45.51
CA THR A 40 -18.71 -31.92 44.97
C THR A 40 -20.17 -32.21 45.31
N GLY A 41 -20.83 -33.01 44.46
CA GLY A 41 -21.69 -34.14 44.89
C GLY A 41 -23.21 -34.00 44.75
N GLU A 42 -23.77 -34.83 43.86
CA GLU A 42 -25.03 -35.64 44.00
C GLU A 42 -26.37 -34.87 44.12
N ASP A 43 -27.52 -35.25 43.56
CA ASP A 43 -27.97 -36.48 42.92
C ASP A 43 -29.33 -36.25 42.22
N SER A 44 -29.69 -37.17 41.32
CA SER A 44 -31.07 -37.63 40.99
C SER A 44 -32.04 -36.79 40.12
N ALA A 45 -32.11 -37.18 38.84
CA ALA A 45 -33.25 -37.77 38.11
C ALA A 45 -34.69 -37.26 38.32
N SER A 46 -35.38 -36.95 37.20
CA SER A 46 -36.64 -37.59 36.75
C SER A 46 -37.32 -36.75 35.65
N THR A 47 -37.28 -37.16 34.38
CA THR A 47 -38.31 -37.88 33.58
C THR A 47 -39.50 -37.03 33.07
N ALA A 48 -39.76 -37.19 31.76
CA ALA A 48 -41.05 -37.14 31.03
C ALA A 48 -41.44 -35.89 30.21
N GLU A 49 -41.31 -36.05 28.89
CA GLU A 49 -42.12 -35.49 27.77
C GLU A 49 -43.63 -35.91 27.84
N PRO A 50 -44.51 -35.68 26.82
CA PRO A 50 -44.88 -34.48 26.03
C PRO A 50 -46.44 -34.35 25.83
N ALA A 51 -46.91 -33.39 25.01
CA ALA A 51 -48.12 -33.36 24.12
C ALA A 51 -48.65 -31.90 23.99
N ASP A 52 -48.70 -31.26 22.81
CA ASP A 52 -49.59 -31.37 21.64
C ASP A 52 -50.90 -30.53 21.74
N GLU A 53 -51.30 -30.00 20.58
CA GLU A 53 -52.60 -29.49 20.12
C GLU A 53 -52.84 -27.97 19.90
N ARG A 54 -52.70 -27.61 18.61
CA ARG A 54 -53.73 -27.08 17.68
C ARG A 54 -54.65 -25.93 18.12
N SER A 55 -54.66 -24.85 17.33
CA SER A 55 -55.77 -24.44 16.43
C SER A 55 -55.75 -22.93 16.11
N ALA A 56 -55.85 -22.60 14.81
CA ALA A 56 -56.26 -21.27 14.31
C ALA A 56 -57.81 -21.15 14.35
N PRO A 57 -58.42 -19.95 14.16
CA PRO A 57 -58.66 -19.48 12.79
C PRO A 57 -58.64 -17.95 12.55
N GLU A 58 -58.62 -17.65 11.26
CA GLU A 58 -58.78 -16.40 10.50
C GLU A 58 -60.18 -15.75 10.65
N THR A 59 -60.28 -14.40 10.65
CA THR A 59 -61.37 -13.62 9.98
C THR A 59 -61.10 -12.10 9.94
N ALA A 60 -61.15 -11.56 8.71
CA ALA A 60 -61.83 -10.33 8.22
C ALA A 60 -61.45 -8.90 8.70
N ASP A 61 -61.09 -8.07 7.70
CA ASP A 61 -61.18 -6.60 7.65
C ASP A 61 -62.61 -6.08 7.89
N PRO A 62 -62.79 -4.83 8.40
CA PRO A 62 -63.15 -3.73 7.50
C PRO A 62 -62.68 -2.29 7.87
N VAL A 63 -62.37 -1.51 6.82
CA VAL A 63 -62.76 -0.10 6.54
C VAL A 63 -62.11 1.07 7.33
N GLU A 64 -61.49 2.01 6.57
CA GLU A 64 -61.00 3.35 6.95
C GLU A 64 -62.10 4.30 7.49
N PRO A 65 -61.73 5.42 8.17
CA PRO A 65 -61.70 6.68 7.42
C PRO A 65 -60.59 7.70 7.81
N ALA A 66 -60.33 8.58 6.84
CA ALA A 66 -60.01 10.02 6.93
C ALA A 66 -58.60 10.49 7.40
N GLU A 67 -57.77 10.74 6.38
CA GLU A 67 -57.00 11.97 6.09
C GLU A 67 -56.88 13.05 7.19
N ASP A 68 -55.63 13.33 7.59
CA ASP A 68 -55.22 14.65 8.08
C ASP A 68 -53.92 15.08 7.39
N GLU A 69 -53.96 16.29 6.86
CA GLU A 69 -52.97 16.92 6.00
C GLU A 69 -51.82 17.52 6.82
N THR A 70 -50.57 17.17 6.51
CA THR A 70 -49.47 18.15 6.36
C THR A 70 -48.17 17.45 5.92
N ARG A 71 -48.02 17.29 4.61
CA ARG A 71 -46.74 16.93 3.97
C ARG A 71 -46.17 18.18 3.29
N PRO A 72 -44.93 18.60 3.57
CA PRO A 72 -44.31 19.71 2.84
C PRO A 72 -44.04 19.33 1.37
N PRO A 73 -44.20 20.26 0.41
CA PRO A 73 -44.04 19.98 -1.01
C PRO A 73 -42.59 19.76 -1.42
N ARG A 74 -42.41 18.92 -2.45
CA ARG A 74 -41.17 18.71 -3.21
C ARG A 74 -40.87 19.96 -4.06
N PRO A 75 -39.61 20.39 -4.19
CA PRO A 75 -39.25 21.41 -5.17
C PRO A 75 -38.89 20.72 -6.48
N ASP A 76 -39.83 20.65 -7.41
CA ASP A 76 -39.57 20.45 -8.84
C ASP A 76 -40.65 21.23 -9.60
N ASP A 77 -40.32 22.44 -10.03
CA ASP A 77 -40.89 23.15 -11.18
C ASP A 77 -40.00 24.39 -11.44
N ALA A 78 -38.90 24.17 -12.16
CA ALA A 78 -38.15 25.20 -12.86
C ALA A 78 -37.94 24.71 -14.30
N GLU A 79 -38.71 25.29 -15.21
CA GLU A 79 -38.63 25.08 -16.67
C GLU A 79 -37.30 25.68 -17.22
N PRO A 80 -36.76 25.20 -18.37
CA PRO A 80 -35.33 25.13 -18.60
C PRO A 80 -34.76 26.41 -19.20
N GLU A 81 -33.61 26.84 -18.68
CA GLU A 81 -32.76 27.81 -19.37
C GLU A 81 -31.84 27.12 -20.39
N ARG A 82 -31.66 27.82 -21.52
CA ARG A 82 -31.05 27.39 -22.77
C ARG A 82 -29.57 26.96 -22.62
N PRO A 83 -29.09 25.99 -23.43
CA PRO A 83 -27.72 25.51 -23.36
C PRO A 83 -26.71 26.56 -23.86
N ALA A 84 -25.66 26.76 -23.07
CA ALA A 84 -24.46 27.48 -23.46
C ALA A 84 -23.65 26.66 -24.48
N GLU A 85 -23.00 27.38 -25.37
CA GLU A 85 -22.17 26.93 -26.48
C GLU A 85 -21.25 25.73 -26.17
N THR A 86 -21.33 24.76 -27.07
CA THR A 86 -20.40 23.67 -27.32
C THR A 86 -18.97 24.16 -27.53
N ALA A 87 -18.04 23.72 -26.69
CA ALA A 87 -16.63 23.66 -27.03
C ALA A 87 -16.36 22.35 -27.81
N THR A 88 -16.07 22.51 -29.09
CA THR A 88 -15.67 21.46 -30.04
C THR A 88 -14.39 20.74 -29.57
N PRO A 89 -14.36 19.40 -29.48
CA PRO A 89 -13.11 18.65 -29.35
C PRO A 89 -12.33 18.65 -30.68
N PRO A 90 -10.98 18.78 -30.68
CA PRO A 90 -10.21 18.66 -31.92
C PRO A 90 -10.29 17.24 -32.48
N ALA A 91 -10.41 17.17 -33.81
CA ALA A 91 -10.57 15.95 -34.59
C ALA A 91 -9.39 14.96 -34.45
N PRO A 92 -9.62 13.65 -34.58
CA PRO A 92 -8.57 12.65 -34.67
C PRO A 92 -7.87 12.74 -36.04
N SER A 93 -6.54 12.74 -36.04
CA SER A 93 -5.73 12.61 -37.25
C SER A 93 -5.91 11.21 -37.84
N GLU A 94 -6.34 11.17 -39.10
CA GLU A 94 -6.48 9.98 -39.94
C GLU A 94 -5.13 9.34 -40.32
N PRO A 95 -5.13 8.07 -40.80
CA PRO A 95 -4.02 7.13 -40.70
C PRO A 95 -3.04 7.26 -41.87
N ILE A 96 -1.77 6.95 -41.63
CA ILE A 96 -0.80 6.74 -42.71
C ILE A 96 -0.75 5.23 -43.00
N GLU A 97 -1.34 4.86 -44.13
CA GLU A 97 -1.27 3.54 -44.73
C GLU A 97 0.17 3.14 -45.11
N SER A 98 0.45 1.86 -44.89
CA SER A 98 1.59 1.11 -45.41
C SER A 98 1.37 0.75 -46.89
N ALA A 99 2.42 0.84 -47.70
CA ALA A 99 2.52 0.09 -48.95
C ALA A 99 3.95 -0.44 -49.13
N ALA A 100 4.03 -1.66 -49.67
CA ALA A 100 5.07 -2.65 -49.51
C ALA A 100 6.12 -2.69 -50.63
N GLU A 101 7.17 -3.51 -50.38
CA GLU A 101 8.01 -4.32 -51.29
C GLU A 101 8.68 -3.63 -52.50
N THR A 102 9.98 -3.79 -52.76
CA THR A 102 10.58 -5.04 -53.27
C THR A 102 12.11 -4.90 -53.43
N GLU A 103 12.80 -6.03 -53.30
CA GLU A 103 14.06 -6.44 -53.98
C GLU A 103 15.45 -6.25 -53.32
N ALA A 104 16.06 -7.40 -53.04
CA ALA A 104 17.49 -7.65 -52.84
C ALA A 104 18.23 -7.68 -54.21
N PRO A 105 19.58 -7.62 -54.25
CA PRO A 105 20.29 -8.91 -54.28
C PRO A 105 21.69 -8.96 -53.59
N ALA A 106 22.00 -10.18 -53.16
CA ALA A 106 23.25 -10.96 -53.28
C ALA A 106 24.65 -10.35 -53.00
N ALA A 107 25.25 -10.88 -51.91
CA ALA A 107 26.55 -11.57 -51.80
C ALA A 107 27.80 -11.05 -52.54
N SER A 108 28.84 -10.73 -51.75
CA SER A 108 30.24 -11.11 -52.01
C SER A 108 31.09 -11.09 -50.72
N GLN A 109 31.88 -12.13 -50.52
CA GLN A 109 32.97 -12.32 -49.55
C GLN A 109 34.22 -12.77 -50.35
N PRO A 110 35.45 -12.93 -49.79
CA PRO A 110 36.14 -12.21 -48.69
C PRO A 110 37.67 -11.94 -48.98
N GLU A 111 38.40 -11.53 -47.92
CA GLU A 111 39.87 -11.64 -47.63
C GLU A 111 40.82 -10.44 -47.90
N PRO A 112 42.00 -10.33 -47.22
CA PRO A 112 42.55 -11.10 -46.08
C PRO A 112 43.08 -10.25 -44.89
N ALA A 113 43.43 -10.94 -43.80
CA ALA A 113 44.12 -10.43 -42.61
C ALA A 113 45.61 -10.07 -42.86
N PRO A 114 46.23 -9.34 -41.92
CA PRO A 114 47.54 -9.81 -41.44
C PRO A 114 47.65 -9.83 -39.91
N ASP A 115 48.19 -10.94 -39.41
CA ASP A 115 48.91 -11.03 -38.14
C ASP A 115 50.26 -10.32 -38.23
N MET A 116 50.71 -9.69 -37.15
CA MET A 116 52.03 -9.91 -36.51
C MET A 116 52.24 -8.96 -35.32
N LYS A 117 52.75 -9.57 -34.25
CA LYS A 117 53.00 -9.08 -32.89
C LYS A 117 54.08 -7.99 -32.81
N ALA A 118 53.99 -7.09 -31.81
CA ALA A 118 54.85 -7.09 -30.61
C ALA A 118 54.85 -5.73 -29.87
N GLY A 119 54.34 -5.76 -28.63
CA GLY A 119 54.85 -5.10 -27.41
C GLY A 119 55.18 -3.60 -27.40
N VAL A 120 54.36 -2.80 -26.70
CA VAL A 120 54.81 -1.67 -25.86
C VAL A 120 53.90 -1.60 -24.62
N GLN A 121 54.52 -1.14 -23.53
CA GLN A 121 54.17 -1.17 -22.11
C GLN A 121 52.80 -0.62 -21.71
N GLU A 122 52.35 -1.13 -20.55
CA GLU A 122 51.34 -0.53 -19.68
C GLU A 122 51.54 0.98 -19.53
N SER A 123 50.53 1.72 -19.96
CA SER A 123 50.12 2.95 -19.31
C SER A 123 48.62 2.83 -19.13
N ILE A 124 48.22 2.45 -17.91
CA ILE A 124 46.83 2.56 -17.45
C ILE A 124 46.56 4.07 -17.38
N GLU A 125 46.11 4.63 -18.51
CA GLU A 125 45.50 5.94 -18.55
C GLU A 125 44.21 5.82 -17.71
N SER A 126 44.29 6.28 -16.47
CA SER A 126 43.15 6.34 -15.57
C SER A 126 42.09 7.26 -16.19
N ASP A 127 41.03 6.65 -16.72
CA ASP A 127 39.87 7.36 -17.25
C ASP A 127 39.30 8.31 -16.17
N PRO A 128 39.34 9.64 -16.37
CA PRO A 128 38.80 10.61 -15.43
C PRO A 128 37.26 10.64 -15.43
N GLN A 129 36.60 9.78 -16.22
CA GLN A 129 35.16 9.58 -16.22
C GLN A 129 34.69 8.25 -15.62
N ALA A 130 35.55 7.53 -14.90
CA ALA A 130 35.09 6.51 -13.97
C ALA A 130 34.18 7.18 -12.93
N ARG A 131 32.86 7.09 -13.15
CA ARG A 131 31.84 7.48 -12.18
C ARG A 131 32.26 6.85 -10.84
N PRO A 132 32.36 7.63 -9.75
CA PRO A 132 32.73 7.06 -8.46
C PRO A 132 31.79 5.89 -8.20
N GLU A 133 32.34 4.70 -7.89
CA GLU A 133 31.56 3.53 -7.56
C GLU A 133 30.52 3.94 -6.52
N ARG A 134 29.26 4.06 -6.94
CA ARG A 134 28.17 4.42 -6.05
C ARG A 134 28.15 3.36 -4.95
N ASN A 135 28.37 3.83 -3.73
CA ASN A 135 28.30 3.12 -2.46
C ASN A 135 27.47 1.83 -2.54
N ARG A 136 28.11 0.66 -2.52
CA ARG A 136 27.45 -0.67 -2.65
C ARG A 136 26.90 -1.18 -1.31
N LEU A 137 26.47 -0.29 -0.41
CA LEU A 137 25.91 -0.73 0.86
C LEU A 137 24.54 -1.36 0.62
N ALA A 138 24.32 -2.46 1.31
CA ALA A 138 23.07 -3.20 1.23
C ALA A 138 22.62 -3.67 2.61
N ILE A 139 21.31 -3.79 2.77
CA ILE A 139 20.67 -4.52 3.86
C ILE A 139 20.02 -5.74 3.22
N SER A 140 20.40 -6.93 3.67
CA SER A 140 19.78 -8.19 3.24
C SER A 140 19.33 -9.01 4.44
N GLY A 141 18.47 -9.99 4.20
CA GLY A 141 18.01 -10.91 5.23
C GLY A 141 16.80 -11.72 4.79
N ARG A 142 16.17 -12.38 5.77
CA ARG A 142 14.95 -13.15 5.56
C ARG A 142 13.81 -12.67 6.45
N LEU A 143 12.63 -12.50 5.86
CA LEU A 143 11.36 -12.32 6.53
C LEU A 143 10.70 -13.68 6.78
N MET A 144 10.26 -13.91 8.00
CA MET A 144 9.40 -15.01 8.37
C MET A 144 8.06 -14.47 8.89
N LEU A 145 6.96 -15.11 8.50
CA LEU A 145 5.64 -14.83 9.03
C LEU A 145 5.27 -15.96 10.01
N SER A 146 4.65 -15.59 11.13
CA SER A 146 4.24 -16.54 12.18
C SER A 146 2.75 -16.43 12.46
N GLY A 147 2.07 -17.58 12.47
CA GLY A 147 0.61 -17.66 12.51
C GLY A 147 0.00 -17.35 11.13
N GLY A 148 -1.05 -18.07 10.74
CA GLY A 148 -1.74 -17.83 9.46
C GLY A 148 -1.01 -18.32 8.21
N ASP A 149 -1.60 -17.99 7.05
CA ASP A 149 -1.24 -18.39 5.69
C ASP A 149 -0.84 -17.20 4.81
N ALA A 150 -0.40 -16.10 5.43
CA ALA A 150 0.04 -14.90 4.74
C ALA A 150 1.32 -15.14 3.92
N GLU A 151 1.47 -14.39 2.83
CA GLU A 151 2.60 -14.52 1.91
C GLU A 151 3.67 -13.47 2.18
N THR A 152 4.94 -13.88 2.23
CA THR A 152 6.07 -12.95 2.45
C THR A 152 6.22 -11.92 1.34
N SER A 153 5.77 -12.25 0.12
CA SER A 153 5.75 -11.36 -1.03
C SER A 153 4.78 -10.19 -0.91
N GLU A 154 3.81 -10.26 -0.01
CA GLU A 154 2.92 -9.14 0.32
C GLU A 154 3.52 -8.20 1.38
N ALA A 155 4.77 -8.42 1.80
CA ALA A 155 5.48 -7.51 2.66
C ALA A 155 6.26 -6.44 1.87
N VAL A 156 6.54 -5.33 2.55
CA VAL A 156 7.42 -4.27 2.06
C VAL A 156 8.49 -4.02 3.11
N VAL A 157 9.74 -4.09 2.69
CA VAL A 157 10.92 -3.72 3.47
C VAL A 157 11.43 -2.39 2.94
N TYR A 158 11.60 -1.39 3.80
CA TYR A 158 12.06 -0.07 3.38
C TYR A 158 12.94 0.59 4.43
N PHE A 159 13.89 1.41 3.98
CA PHE A 159 14.85 2.10 4.85
C PHE A 159 14.69 3.62 4.75
N LEU A 160 14.57 4.28 5.90
CA LEU A 160 14.54 5.72 6.03
C LEU A 160 15.86 6.19 6.67
N PRO A 161 16.78 6.81 5.92
CA PRO A 161 17.98 7.39 6.52
C PRO A 161 17.63 8.61 7.38
N ASP A 162 18.44 8.89 8.41
CA ASP A 162 18.27 10.09 9.22
C ASP A 162 18.53 11.37 8.39
N ALA A 163 17.82 12.45 8.72
CA ALA A 163 17.95 13.72 8.02
C ALA A 163 19.40 14.23 8.05
N GLY A 164 20.04 14.30 6.88
CA GLY A 164 21.45 14.71 6.74
C GLY A 164 22.35 13.65 6.11
N ALA A 165 21.91 12.39 6.03
CA ALA A 165 22.49 11.42 5.12
C ALA A 165 22.07 11.78 3.69
N ALA A 166 23.04 11.91 2.78
CA ALA A 166 22.88 12.45 1.44
C ALA A 166 21.75 11.77 0.62
N ASP A 167 21.11 12.59 -0.23
CA ASP A 167 20.01 12.29 -1.17
C ASP A 167 18.68 11.84 -0.55
N ARG A 168 17.83 12.82 -0.20
CA ARG A 168 16.38 12.64 -0.40
C ARG A 168 16.21 12.16 -1.85
N PRO A 169 15.41 11.12 -2.13
CA PRO A 169 15.29 10.58 -3.48
C PRO A 169 15.17 11.71 -4.49
N GLN A 170 16.16 11.82 -5.39
CA GLN A 170 15.98 12.60 -6.61
C GLN A 170 14.71 12.05 -7.22
N VAL A 171 13.66 12.87 -7.30
CA VAL A 171 12.37 12.49 -7.89
C VAL A 171 12.71 11.82 -9.22
N GLN A 172 12.62 10.49 -9.23
CA GLN A 172 12.86 9.74 -10.45
C GLN A 172 11.82 10.25 -11.46
N ALA A 173 12.16 10.20 -12.75
CA ALA A 173 11.16 10.46 -13.80
C ALA A 173 9.86 9.72 -13.42
N ARG A 174 8.73 10.44 -13.46
CA ARG A 174 7.43 10.02 -12.92
C ARG A 174 7.22 8.53 -13.13
N GLU A 175 7.42 7.74 -12.08
CA GLU A 175 7.40 6.29 -12.16
C GLU A 175 5.97 5.85 -12.50
N ILE A 176 5.84 4.93 -13.45
CA ILE A 176 4.55 4.34 -13.80
C ILE A 176 4.57 2.87 -13.36
N ARG A 177 3.58 2.50 -12.56
CA ARG A 177 3.37 1.13 -12.08
C ARG A 177 1.96 0.66 -12.41
N GLU A 178 1.72 -0.63 -12.29
CA GLU A 178 0.43 -1.23 -12.64
C GLU A 178 -0.06 -2.15 -11.52
N ILE A 179 -1.38 -2.10 -11.28
CA ILE A 179 -2.13 -3.13 -10.56
C ILE A 179 -3.21 -3.62 -11.53
N VAL A 180 -3.04 -4.84 -12.02
CA VAL A 180 -3.89 -5.43 -13.05
C VAL A 180 -5.06 -6.16 -12.39
N THR A 181 -6.26 -5.90 -12.89
CA THR A 181 -7.45 -6.70 -12.60
C THR A 181 -7.48 -7.91 -13.52
N ARG A 182 -7.41 -9.12 -12.96
CA ARG A 182 -7.53 -10.39 -13.68
C ARG A 182 -8.09 -11.46 -12.77
N ASP A 183 -8.96 -12.32 -13.30
CA ASP A 183 -9.64 -13.40 -12.59
C ASP A 183 -10.34 -12.88 -11.32
N LYS A 184 -10.87 -11.63 -11.37
CA LYS A 184 -11.40 -10.89 -10.23
C LYS A 184 -10.45 -10.82 -9.05
N THR A 185 -9.19 -10.61 -9.35
CA THR A 185 -8.14 -10.31 -8.37
C THR A 185 -7.38 -9.08 -8.82
N LEU A 186 -6.71 -8.43 -7.87
CA LEU A 186 -5.81 -7.31 -8.14
C LEU A 186 -4.38 -7.78 -7.95
N SER A 187 -3.58 -7.70 -9.01
CA SER A 187 -2.20 -8.18 -9.06
C SER A 187 -1.22 -7.05 -9.44
N PRO A 188 -0.21 -6.75 -8.60
CA PRO A 188 0.03 -7.36 -7.29
C PRO A 188 -1.00 -6.89 -6.23
N THR A 189 -1.25 -7.73 -5.22
CA THR A 189 -2.12 -7.36 -4.08
C THR A 189 -1.48 -6.31 -3.18
N VAL A 190 -0.15 -6.25 -3.12
CA VAL A 190 0.60 -5.18 -2.43
C VAL A 190 1.59 -4.56 -3.41
N LEU A 191 1.55 -3.24 -3.53
CA LEU A 191 2.49 -2.46 -4.33
C LEU A 191 3.12 -1.37 -3.48
N ALA A 192 4.45 -1.36 -3.39
CA ALA A 192 5.20 -0.25 -2.78
C ALA A 192 5.56 0.79 -3.84
N VAL A 193 5.34 2.07 -3.54
CA VAL A 193 5.66 3.19 -4.43
C VAL A 193 6.23 4.38 -3.66
N SER A 194 6.92 5.27 -4.35
CA SER A 194 7.33 6.57 -3.81
C SER A 194 6.29 7.66 -4.14
N PRO A 195 6.23 8.77 -3.37
CA PRO A 195 5.45 9.95 -3.73
C PRO A 195 5.65 10.41 -5.18
N GLY A 196 4.57 10.75 -5.87
CA GLY A 196 4.54 11.15 -7.29
C GLY A 196 4.48 9.97 -8.28
N THR A 197 4.41 8.72 -7.80
CA THR A 197 4.23 7.56 -8.68
C THR A 197 2.81 7.53 -9.23
N GLN A 198 2.67 7.33 -10.54
CA GLN A 198 1.39 7.04 -11.17
C GLN A 198 1.17 5.52 -11.21
N VAL A 199 0.05 5.04 -10.66
CA VAL A 199 -0.37 3.65 -10.80
C VAL A 199 -1.54 3.57 -11.77
N ARG A 200 -1.37 2.75 -12.81
CA ARG A 200 -2.41 2.37 -13.76
C ARG A 200 -3.14 1.13 -13.26
N PHE A 201 -4.42 1.03 -13.60
CA PHE A 201 -5.30 -0.07 -13.22
C PHE A 201 -5.90 -0.77 -14.44
N PRO A 202 -5.12 -1.54 -15.23
CA PRO A 202 -5.64 -2.27 -16.38
C PRO A 202 -6.71 -3.29 -15.97
N ASN A 203 -7.75 -3.43 -16.78
CA ASN A 203 -8.74 -4.47 -16.65
C ASN A 203 -8.58 -5.54 -17.73
N ASP A 204 -8.02 -6.69 -17.36
CA ASP A 204 -7.89 -7.86 -18.23
C ASP A 204 -9.12 -8.78 -18.16
N ASP A 205 -10.04 -8.54 -17.21
CA ASP A 205 -11.27 -9.32 -17.11
C ASP A 205 -12.29 -8.92 -18.19
N PRO A 206 -13.13 -9.86 -18.65
CA PRO A 206 -14.18 -9.58 -19.62
C PRO A 206 -15.41 -8.88 -19.01
N ILE A 207 -15.32 -8.41 -17.76
CA ILE A 207 -16.42 -7.79 -17.01
C ILE A 207 -16.07 -6.38 -16.54
N LEU A 208 -17.07 -5.67 -16.03
CA LEU A 208 -16.91 -4.31 -15.51
C LEU A 208 -16.41 -4.31 -14.07
N HIS A 209 -15.52 -3.38 -13.75
CA HIS A 209 -15.02 -3.14 -12.40
C HIS A 209 -15.14 -1.68 -12.02
N ASN A 210 -15.17 -1.40 -10.72
CA ASN A 210 -14.99 -0.06 -10.18
C ASN A 210 -14.02 -0.21 -9.02
N LEU A 211 -12.81 0.35 -9.16
CA LEU A 211 -11.85 0.39 -8.06
C LEU A 211 -11.91 1.74 -7.38
N PHE A 212 -11.90 1.72 -6.06
CA PHE A 212 -11.96 2.92 -5.24
C PHE A 212 -11.13 2.76 -3.96
N SER A 213 -10.81 3.90 -3.36
CA SER A 213 -10.14 4.02 -2.07
C SER A 213 -10.75 5.19 -1.30
N VAL A 214 -11.01 4.95 -0.01
CA VAL A 214 -11.39 5.98 0.96
C VAL A 214 -10.26 6.29 1.94
N SER A 215 -9.04 5.80 1.66
CA SER A 215 -7.87 6.14 2.48
C SER A 215 -7.62 7.65 2.45
N PRO A 216 -7.38 8.30 3.60
CA PRO A 216 -7.05 9.72 3.64
C PRO A 216 -5.84 10.04 2.75
N GLU A 217 -5.80 11.27 2.22
CA GLU A 217 -4.67 11.84 1.46
C GLU A 217 -4.33 11.18 0.11
N ASN A 218 -4.90 10.02 -0.23
CA ASN A 218 -4.82 9.36 -1.55
C ASN A 218 -6.13 8.61 -1.89
N GLY A 219 -7.28 9.21 -1.58
CA GLY A 219 -8.59 8.64 -1.89
C GLY A 219 -8.96 8.85 -3.37
N PHE A 220 -9.68 7.90 -3.97
CA PHE A 220 -10.12 7.97 -5.37
C PHE A 220 -11.33 7.07 -5.64
N ASP A 221 -12.05 7.32 -6.74
CA ASP A 221 -13.04 6.42 -7.36
C ASP A 221 -12.81 6.48 -8.88
N LEU A 222 -12.47 5.35 -9.50
CA LEU A 222 -12.17 5.31 -10.95
C LEU A 222 -13.43 5.33 -11.82
N GLY A 223 -14.62 5.26 -11.22
CA GLY A 223 -15.84 4.96 -11.96
C GLY A 223 -15.89 3.49 -12.38
N VAL A 224 -16.94 3.13 -13.13
CA VAL A 224 -17.05 1.79 -13.71
C VAL A 224 -16.27 1.78 -15.02
N TYR A 225 -15.39 0.81 -15.20
CA TYR A 225 -14.56 0.64 -16.40
C TYR A 225 -14.49 -0.83 -16.82
N GLY A 226 -14.36 -1.07 -18.12
CA GLY A 226 -14.48 -2.35 -18.78
C GLY A 226 -13.16 -2.90 -19.34
N PRO A 227 -13.26 -4.00 -20.13
CA PRO A 227 -12.09 -4.74 -20.59
C PRO A 227 -11.16 -3.88 -21.44
N GLY A 228 -9.85 -3.96 -21.18
CA GLY A 228 -8.80 -3.21 -21.89
C GLY A 228 -8.64 -1.76 -21.45
N GLU A 229 -9.55 -1.21 -20.64
CA GLU A 229 -9.38 0.11 -20.05
C GLU A 229 -8.34 0.08 -18.93
N SER A 230 -7.60 1.19 -18.77
CA SER A 230 -6.50 1.29 -17.81
C SER A 230 -6.42 2.70 -17.19
N PRO A 231 -7.43 3.12 -16.41
CA PRO A 231 -7.39 4.38 -15.67
C PRO A 231 -6.16 4.45 -14.75
N ALA A 232 -5.76 5.66 -14.35
CA ALA A 232 -4.55 5.88 -13.56
C ALA A 232 -4.77 6.87 -12.42
N VAL A 233 -4.04 6.69 -11.31
CA VAL A 233 -4.05 7.56 -10.13
C VAL A 233 -2.60 7.88 -9.75
N GLU A 234 -2.34 9.12 -9.38
CA GLU A 234 -1.05 9.54 -8.80
C GLU A 234 -1.13 9.50 -7.28
N PHE A 235 -0.08 8.96 -6.66
CA PHE A 235 0.03 8.80 -5.21
C PHE A 235 1.06 9.77 -4.65
N GLU A 236 0.63 10.76 -3.88
CA GLU A 236 1.49 11.88 -3.46
C GLU A 236 1.92 11.79 -1.99
N ARG A 237 1.14 11.12 -1.16
CA ARG A 237 1.27 11.23 0.30
C ARG A 237 1.66 9.89 0.92
N PRO A 238 2.74 9.82 1.74
CA PRO A 238 3.13 8.58 2.40
C PRO A 238 2.01 7.99 3.25
N GLY A 239 1.81 6.67 3.17
CA GLY A 239 0.74 5.98 3.88
C GLY A 239 0.25 4.71 3.18
N VAL A 240 -0.68 4.00 3.84
CA VAL A 240 -1.34 2.82 3.28
C VAL A 240 -2.63 3.25 2.58
N VAL A 241 -2.74 2.91 1.30
CA VAL A 241 -3.95 3.08 0.52
C VAL A 241 -4.61 1.73 0.32
N ASN A 242 -5.81 1.55 0.87
CA ASN A 242 -6.59 0.34 0.69
C ASN A 242 -7.52 0.53 -0.51
N ILE A 243 -7.40 -0.37 -1.48
CA ILE A 243 -8.15 -0.33 -2.73
C ILE A 243 -9.13 -1.50 -2.72
N TYR A 244 -10.39 -1.22 -3.05
CA TYR A 244 -11.47 -2.20 -3.10
C TYR A 244 -12.21 -2.12 -4.42
N CYS A 245 -12.90 -3.20 -4.80
CA CYS A 245 -13.87 -3.15 -5.89
C CYS A 245 -15.28 -2.90 -5.37
N ASN A 246 -16.00 -1.93 -5.95
CA ASN A 246 -17.38 -1.64 -5.55
C ASN A 246 -18.38 -2.73 -5.98
N VAL A 247 -18.01 -3.55 -6.98
CA VAL A 247 -18.87 -4.61 -7.53
C VAL A 247 -18.55 -5.95 -6.88
N HIS A 248 -17.26 -6.27 -6.72
CA HIS A 248 -16.79 -7.56 -6.21
C HIS A 248 -16.09 -7.37 -4.86
N HIS A 249 -16.82 -7.55 -3.76
CA HIS A 249 -16.32 -7.26 -2.41
C HIS A 249 -15.07 -8.05 -1.99
N ASP A 250 -14.78 -9.20 -2.61
CA ASP A 250 -13.57 -9.97 -2.30
C ASP A 250 -12.31 -9.36 -2.95
N MET A 251 -12.45 -8.48 -3.94
CA MET A 251 -11.34 -7.82 -4.62
C MET A 251 -10.75 -6.69 -3.79
N HIS A 252 -9.45 -6.78 -3.52
CA HIS A 252 -8.71 -5.77 -2.79
C HIS A 252 -7.23 -5.75 -3.18
N ALA A 253 -6.61 -4.60 -3.00
CA ALA A 253 -5.18 -4.39 -3.07
C ALA A 253 -4.76 -3.30 -2.10
N HIS A 254 -3.45 -3.16 -1.90
CA HIS A 254 -2.85 -2.14 -1.06
C HIS A 254 -1.71 -1.47 -1.80
N VAL A 255 -1.71 -0.14 -1.82
CA VAL A 255 -0.53 0.65 -2.20
C VAL A 255 0.10 1.19 -0.92
N LEU A 256 1.36 0.84 -0.66
CA LEU A 256 2.14 1.45 0.41
C LEU A 256 3.02 2.55 -0.19
N VAL A 257 2.64 3.80 0.05
CA VAL A 257 3.44 4.97 -0.35
C VAL A 257 4.50 5.20 0.73
N VAL A 258 5.78 5.04 0.38
CA VAL A 258 6.91 5.20 1.30
C VAL A 258 7.77 6.39 0.90
N ASP A 259 8.17 7.22 1.87
CA ASP A 259 8.97 8.42 1.63
C ASP A 259 10.47 8.11 1.49
N THR A 260 10.79 7.16 0.62
CA THR A 260 12.15 6.69 0.35
C THR A 260 12.19 5.93 -0.96
N ALA A 261 13.29 6.03 -1.70
CA ALA A 261 13.53 5.19 -2.87
C ALA A 261 14.08 3.80 -2.49
N TRP A 262 14.49 3.61 -1.23
CA TRP A 262 15.05 2.35 -0.74
C TRP A 262 13.93 1.50 -0.15
N HIS A 263 13.18 0.84 -1.04
CA HIS A 263 12.19 -0.15 -0.68
C HIS A 263 12.26 -1.38 -1.59
N THR A 264 11.84 -2.52 -1.07
CA THR A 264 11.76 -3.79 -1.79
C THR A 264 10.65 -4.64 -1.20
N SER A 265 10.24 -5.68 -1.92
CA SER A 265 9.33 -6.70 -1.42
C SER A 265 10.11 -8.01 -1.34
N PRO A 266 9.99 -8.78 -0.24
CA PRO A 266 10.61 -10.09 -0.16
C PRO A 266 10.10 -11.04 -1.25
N ASP A 267 10.90 -12.04 -1.61
CA ASP A 267 10.42 -13.13 -2.45
C ASP A 267 9.48 -14.09 -1.69
N SER A 268 8.99 -15.12 -2.37
CA SER A 268 8.12 -16.15 -1.77
C SER A 268 8.78 -16.99 -0.68
N GLU A 269 10.11 -16.94 -0.56
CA GLU A 269 10.86 -17.56 0.52
C GLU A 269 11.24 -16.56 1.63
N GLY A 270 10.79 -15.31 1.50
CA GLY A 270 11.02 -14.22 2.43
C GLY A 270 12.39 -13.55 2.30
N ARG A 271 13.21 -13.89 1.30
CA ARG A 271 14.50 -13.22 1.13
C ARG A 271 14.29 -11.82 0.57
N PHE A 272 15.06 -10.85 1.06
CA PHE A 272 15.04 -9.50 0.55
C PHE A 272 16.45 -8.89 0.53
N GLU A 273 16.63 -7.89 -0.34
CA GLU A 273 17.82 -7.05 -0.40
C GLU A 273 17.43 -5.62 -0.76
N LEU A 274 17.93 -4.66 0.02
CA LEU A 274 17.92 -3.23 -0.26
C LEU A 274 19.35 -2.83 -0.59
N ALA A 275 19.63 -2.43 -1.83
CA ALA A 275 20.97 -2.06 -2.28
C ALA A 275 21.09 -0.55 -2.54
N GLY A 276 22.33 -0.05 -2.65
CA GLY A 276 22.62 1.34 -2.98
C GLY A 276 22.26 2.31 -1.86
N LEU A 277 22.37 1.87 -0.61
CA LEU A 277 22.01 2.64 0.58
C LEU A 277 23.10 3.68 0.93
N PRO A 278 22.74 4.83 1.51
CA PRO A 278 23.72 5.77 2.06
C PRO A 278 24.35 5.19 3.34
N PRO A 279 25.61 5.56 3.68
CA PRO A 279 26.20 5.21 4.97
C PRO A 279 25.56 6.04 6.09
N GLY A 280 25.66 5.54 7.33
CA GLY A 280 25.20 6.26 8.52
C GLY A 280 23.90 5.70 9.12
N PRO A 281 23.29 6.46 10.05
CA PRO A 281 22.11 6.02 10.79
C PRO A 281 20.82 6.13 9.95
N GLY A 282 19.88 5.25 10.26
CA GLY A 282 18.49 5.33 9.81
C GLY A 282 17.62 4.27 10.46
N VAL A 283 16.40 4.11 9.96
CA VAL A 283 15.43 3.14 10.47
C VAL A 283 15.00 2.19 9.36
N LEU A 284 15.19 0.89 9.60
CA LEU A 284 14.65 -0.17 8.76
C LEU A 284 13.23 -0.49 9.21
N HIS A 285 12.31 -0.55 8.27
CA HIS A 285 10.93 -0.92 8.48
C HIS A 285 10.57 -2.17 7.69
N VAL A 286 9.74 -3.02 8.30
CA VAL A 286 9.05 -4.11 7.61
C VAL A 286 7.57 -3.96 7.86
N TRP A 287 6.81 -3.77 6.80
CA TRP A 287 5.36 -3.68 6.81
C TRP A 287 4.76 -4.89 6.10
N HIS A 288 3.68 -5.42 6.65
CA HIS A 288 2.84 -6.41 6.01
C HIS A 288 1.39 -6.08 6.37
N ARG A 289 0.47 -6.13 5.41
CA ARG A 289 -0.96 -5.80 5.59
C ARG A 289 -1.62 -6.50 6.76
N GLN A 290 -1.19 -7.73 7.06
CA GLN A 290 -1.73 -8.53 8.15
C GLN A 290 -0.96 -8.44 9.50
N SER A 291 0.01 -7.54 9.65
CA SER A 291 0.84 -7.42 10.86
C SER A 291 0.92 -5.98 11.35
N GLU A 292 1.38 -5.79 12.59
CA GLU A 292 1.97 -4.52 12.98
C GLU A 292 3.30 -4.30 12.27
N ARG A 293 3.60 -3.03 11.97
CA ARG A 293 4.85 -2.64 11.32
C ARG A 293 6.00 -2.81 12.29
N TRP A 294 7.00 -3.59 11.90
CA TRP A 294 8.25 -3.70 12.64
C TRP A 294 9.21 -2.59 12.22
N SER A 295 9.98 -2.07 13.18
CA SER A 295 10.93 -0.99 12.97
C SER A 295 12.18 -1.21 13.82
N ARG A 296 13.37 -0.94 13.27
CA ARG A 296 14.62 -1.00 14.03
C ARG A 296 15.61 0.07 13.54
N PRO A 297 16.20 0.87 14.44
CA PRO A 297 17.34 1.72 14.09
C PRO A 297 18.53 0.87 13.63
N ILE A 298 19.17 1.27 12.53
CA ILE A 298 20.33 0.62 11.91
C ILE A 298 21.41 1.67 11.67
N GLU A 299 22.67 1.28 11.88
CA GLU A 299 23.85 2.02 11.42
C GLU A 299 24.46 1.26 10.24
N LEU A 300 24.66 1.94 9.11
CA LEU A 300 25.28 1.36 7.92
C LEU A 300 26.77 1.74 7.82
N PRO A 301 27.66 0.79 7.45
CA PRO A 301 27.38 -0.56 6.97
C PRO A 301 27.01 -1.57 8.05
N LEU A 302 26.21 -2.58 7.68
CA LEU A 302 25.92 -3.72 8.54
C LEU A 302 27.02 -4.79 8.45
N ALA A 303 27.30 -5.44 9.58
CA ALA A 303 28.23 -6.56 9.65
C ALA A 303 27.60 -7.92 9.27
N ALA A 304 26.28 -8.04 9.32
CA ALA A 304 25.54 -9.28 9.06
C ALA A 304 24.12 -9.00 8.54
N PRO A 305 23.49 -9.98 7.86
CA PRO A 305 22.08 -9.90 7.46
C PRO A 305 21.12 -9.74 8.65
N ILE A 306 19.91 -9.25 8.37
CA ILE A 306 18.86 -9.02 9.36
C ILE A 306 17.66 -9.90 9.06
N ASP A 307 17.45 -10.92 9.88
CA ASP A 307 16.23 -11.69 9.84
C ASP A 307 15.14 -11.03 10.69
N VAL A 308 13.91 -11.07 10.19
CA VAL A 308 12.73 -10.45 10.82
C VAL A 308 11.62 -11.49 10.91
N THR A 309 10.95 -11.58 12.06
CA THR A 309 9.72 -12.36 12.20
C THR A 309 8.56 -11.45 12.51
N LEU A 310 7.49 -11.53 11.72
CA LEU A 310 6.25 -10.81 11.96
C LEU A 310 5.13 -11.78 12.37
N PRO A 311 4.34 -11.47 13.41
CA PRO A 311 3.13 -12.21 13.71
C PRO A 311 1.99 -11.74 12.80
N VAL A 312 1.29 -12.68 12.16
CA VAL A 312 0.08 -12.39 11.38
C VAL A 312 -1.10 -12.31 12.35
N THR A 313 -1.51 -11.08 12.65
CA THR A 313 -2.53 -10.80 13.68
C THR A 313 -3.79 -10.15 13.13
N LYS A 314 -3.73 -9.62 11.91
CA LYS A 314 -4.87 -8.96 11.25
C LYS A 314 -5.48 -9.87 10.18
N PRO A 315 -6.80 -9.76 9.92
CA PRO A 315 -7.45 -10.55 8.87
C PRO A 315 -6.91 -10.19 7.49
N LYS A 316 -6.97 -11.14 6.55
CA LYS A 316 -6.59 -10.92 5.15
C LYS A 316 -7.37 -9.72 4.58
N LEU A 317 -8.70 -9.84 4.55
CA LEU A 317 -9.59 -8.75 4.17
C LEU A 317 -10.38 -8.30 5.39
N PRO A 318 -10.06 -7.13 5.99
CA PRO A 318 -10.91 -6.54 7.00
C PRO A 318 -12.32 -6.28 6.46
N PRO A 319 -13.36 -6.30 7.32
CA PRO A 319 -14.68 -5.84 6.93
C PRO A 319 -14.60 -4.43 6.36
N HIS A 320 -15.10 -4.24 5.16
CA HIS A 320 -15.09 -2.96 4.45
C HIS A 320 -16.47 -2.67 3.87
N ARG A 321 -16.66 -1.41 3.50
CA ARG A 321 -17.91 -0.85 2.97
C ARG A 321 -17.74 -0.59 1.48
N ASP A 322 -18.86 -0.48 0.79
CA ASP A 322 -18.88 -0.02 -0.60
C ASP A 322 -18.42 1.46 -0.69
N LYS A 323 -18.34 1.96 -1.92
CA LYS A 323 -17.87 3.33 -2.18
C LYS A 323 -18.78 4.43 -1.61
N SER A 324 -20.03 4.08 -1.27
CA SER A 324 -21.00 4.97 -0.63
C SER A 324 -20.94 4.88 0.91
N GLY A 325 -20.07 4.04 1.45
CA GLY A 325 -19.95 3.83 2.89
C GLY A 325 -21.06 2.94 3.46
N LEU A 326 -21.75 2.15 2.66
CA LEU A 326 -22.74 1.17 3.10
C LEU A 326 -22.15 -0.24 3.14
N PRO A 327 -22.68 -1.18 3.95
CA PRO A 327 -22.31 -2.57 3.83
C PRO A 327 -22.66 -3.12 2.44
N TYR A 328 -21.81 -3.97 1.88
CA TYR A 328 -22.17 -4.73 0.68
C TYR A 328 -23.44 -5.54 0.96
N ASN A 329 -24.44 -5.39 0.10
CA ASN A 329 -25.71 -6.06 0.25
C ASN A 329 -25.54 -7.57 -0.01
N ARG A 330 -25.89 -8.42 0.95
CA ARG A 330 -25.77 -9.88 0.83
C ARG A 330 -26.66 -10.49 -0.27
N ARG A 331 -27.66 -9.75 -0.77
CA ARG A 331 -28.46 -10.17 -1.93
C ARG A 331 -27.76 -9.89 -3.26
N ASP A 332 -26.83 -8.95 -3.26
CA ASP A 332 -25.90 -8.67 -4.35
C ASP A 332 -24.62 -9.49 -4.15
N ARG A 333 -24.76 -10.78 -3.82
CA ARG A 333 -23.66 -11.72 -4.01
C ARG A 333 -23.24 -11.55 -5.46
N ASP A 334 -21.95 -11.29 -5.67
CA ASP A 334 -21.34 -11.23 -7.00
C ASP A 334 -22.00 -12.32 -7.87
N PRO A 335 -22.85 -11.94 -8.85
CA PRO A 335 -23.59 -12.92 -9.64
C PRO A 335 -22.65 -13.77 -10.49
N TYR A 336 -21.36 -13.43 -10.51
CA TYR A 336 -20.32 -14.10 -11.24
C TYR A 336 -19.37 -14.91 -10.33
N ARG A 337 -19.59 -14.98 -9.01
CA ARG A 337 -18.66 -15.62 -8.05
C ARG A 337 -18.32 -17.07 -8.43
#